data_AF-A0A7W0QP66-F1
#
_entry.id   AF-A0A7W0QP66-F1
#
_cell.length_a   1.000
_cell.length_b   1.000
_cell.length_c   1.000
_cell.angle_alpha   90.00
_cell.angle_beta   90.00
_cell.angle_gamma   90.00
#
_symmetry.space_group_name_H-M   'P 1'
#
loop_
_entity.id
_entity.type
_entity.pdbx_description
1 polymer ?
#
loop_
_entity_poly.entity_id
_entity_poly.type
_entity_poly.pdbx_seq_one_letter_code
_entity_poly.pdbx_strand_id
1 'polypeptide(L)'
;AMHHDTEVLRRYVPDLSKDPFHVWLTTWHWVPQVVVGLLFLAFGGIPYVLWAVFFRTTFGLHATWLVNSATHLWGSRRFKTKDDSTNNWWVALLTFGEGWHNNHHAHPVSARHGLAWYELDINWICIRTMQMLGLAWDVKAAKLEHVHRMPQQTADAIDITAAQPMLAD
;
A
#
# COMPACT_ATOMS: atom_id res chain seq x y z
N ALA A 1 -4.17 11.72 -21.90
CA ALA A 1 -4.46 10.80 -20.79
C ALA A 1 -5.92 10.39 -20.88
N MET A 2 -6.21 9.08 -20.91
CA MET A 2 -7.51 8.48 -21.24
C MET A 2 -8.58 8.67 -20.14
N HIS A 3 -8.90 9.89 -19.74
CA HIS A 3 -9.76 10.10 -18.57
C HIS A 3 -11.26 9.79 -18.80
N HIS A 4 -11.67 9.46 -20.03
CA HIS A 4 -13.07 9.25 -20.38
C HIS A 4 -13.33 8.11 -21.37
N ASP A 5 -12.28 7.38 -21.79
CA ASP A 5 -12.48 6.27 -22.72
C ASP A 5 -12.89 5.00 -21.95
N THR A 6 -14.17 4.98 -21.58
CA THR A 6 -14.80 3.87 -20.86
C THR A 6 -14.70 2.56 -21.63
N GLU A 7 -14.56 2.60 -22.96
CA GLU A 7 -14.49 1.41 -23.81
C GLU A 7 -13.14 0.70 -23.64
N VAL A 8 -12.04 1.47 -23.61
CA VAL A 8 -10.69 0.93 -23.33
C VAL A 8 -10.59 0.42 -21.88
N LEU A 9 -11.08 1.19 -20.91
CA LEU A 9 -11.00 0.82 -19.48
C LEU A 9 -11.81 -0.43 -19.14
N ARG A 10 -12.94 -0.65 -19.80
CA ARG A 10 -13.81 -1.83 -19.60
C ARG A 10 -13.07 -3.16 -19.81
N ARG A 11 -12.02 -3.19 -20.63
CA ARG A 11 -11.19 -4.38 -20.83
C ARG A 11 -10.39 -4.76 -19.58
N TYR A 12 -9.93 -3.78 -18.81
CA TYR A 12 -9.03 -3.98 -17.67
C TYR A 12 -9.77 -4.02 -16.33
N VAL A 13 -10.88 -3.29 -16.21
CA VAL A 13 -11.70 -3.20 -14.99
C VAL A 13 -13.19 -3.44 -15.29
N PRO A 14 -13.55 -4.64 -15.79
CA PRO A 14 -14.92 -4.93 -16.23
C PRO A 14 -15.94 -4.91 -15.09
N ASP A 15 -15.52 -5.13 -13.85
CA ASP A 15 -16.30 -5.03 -12.63
C ASP A 15 -16.63 -3.57 -12.29
N LEU A 16 -15.64 -2.68 -12.23
CA LEU A 16 -15.86 -1.25 -11.94
C LEU A 16 -16.66 -0.55 -13.04
N SER A 17 -16.50 -0.97 -14.30
CA SER A 17 -17.26 -0.41 -15.43
C SER A 17 -18.77 -0.68 -15.37
N LYS A 18 -19.20 -1.65 -14.55
CA LYS A 18 -20.62 -2.01 -14.37
C LYS A 18 -21.23 -1.34 -13.14
N ASP A 19 -20.41 -0.80 -12.24
CA ASP A 19 -20.89 -0.14 -11.04
C ASP A 19 -21.32 1.31 -11.37
N PRO A 20 -22.61 1.66 -11.18
CA PRO A 20 -23.13 2.97 -11.59
C PRO A 20 -22.52 4.12 -10.81
N PHE A 21 -22.12 3.89 -9.56
CA PHE A 21 -21.48 4.92 -8.73
C PHE A 21 -20.08 5.25 -9.25
N HIS A 22 -19.27 4.24 -9.58
CA HIS A 22 -17.95 4.45 -10.17
C HIS A 22 -18.03 5.11 -11.55
N VAL A 23 -18.99 4.70 -12.39
CA VAL A 23 -19.21 5.35 -13.71
C VAL A 23 -19.61 6.81 -13.54
N TRP A 24 -20.50 7.12 -12.59
CA TRP A 24 -20.87 8.49 -12.26
C TRP A 24 -19.65 9.30 -11.81
N LEU A 25 -18.85 8.74 -10.88
CA LEU A 25 -17.66 9.41 -10.37
C LEU A 25 -16.66 9.69 -11.48
N THR A 26 -16.37 8.72 -12.36
CA THR A 26 -15.47 8.92 -13.52
C THR A 26 -15.99 10.03 -14.45
N THR A 27 -17.29 10.08 -14.70
CA THR A 27 -17.89 11.08 -15.61
C THR A 27 -17.90 12.48 -15.00
N TRP A 28 -18.20 12.58 -13.70
CA TRP A 28 -18.51 13.84 -13.02
C TRP A 28 -17.48 14.23 -11.95
N HIS A 29 -16.31 13.61 -11.89
CA HIS A 29 -15.28 13.84 -10.85
C HIS A 29 -14.88 15.31 -10.67
N TRP A 30 -14.95 16.12 -11.73
CA TRP A 30 -14.63 17.55 -11.69
C TRP A 30 -15.71 18.38 -10.98
N VAL A 31 -16.97 17.91 -10.94
CA VAL A 31 -18.09 18.66 -10.35
C VAL A 31 -17.92 18.85 -8.84
N PRO A 32 -17.68 17.80 -8.02
CA PRO A 32 -17.42 17.99 -6.60
C PRO A 32 -16.22 18.91 -6.33
N GLN A 33 -15.16 18.83 -7.14
CA GLN A 33 -13.97 19.67 -6.99
C GLN A 33 -14.29 21.16 -7.21
N VAL A 34 -15.04 21.49 -8.28
CA VAL A 34 -15.45 22.86 -8.57
C VAL A 34 -16.40 23.38 -7.50
N VAL A 35 -17.40 22.58 -7.09
CA VAL A 35 -18.37 22.99 -6.05
C VAL A 35 -17.65 23.29 -4.74
N VAL A 36 -16.78 22.40 -4.26
CA VAL A 36 -16.02 22.61 -3.02
C VAL A 36 -15.08 23.82 -3.15
N GLY A 37 -14.44 24.01 -4.30
CA GLY A 37 -13.61 25.18 -4.56
C GLY A 37 -14.38 26.51 -4.49
N LEU A 38 -15.59 26.55 -5.07
CA LEU A 38 -16.47 27.71 -5.00
C LEU A 38 -16.97 27.97 -3.57
N LEU A 39 -17.27 26.92 -2.80
CA LEU A 39 -17.65 27.06 -1.39
C LEU A 39 -16.51 27.66 -0.56
N PHE A 40 -15.27 27.21 -0.75
CA PHE A 40 -14.11 27.80 -0.09
C PHE A 40 -13.87 29.25 -0.50
N LEU A 41 -14.05 29.56 -1.78
CA LEU A 41 -13.98 30.93 -2.28
C LEU A 41 -15.03 31.82 -1.63
N ALA A 42 -16.27 31.35 -1.53
CA ALA A 42 -17.36 32.09 -0.91
C ALA A 42 -17.15 32.30 0.61
N PHE A 43 -16.61 31.29 1.31
CA PHE A 43 -16.45 31.33 2.77
C PHE A 43 -15.23 32.13 3.22
N GLY A 44 -14.11 32.03 2.51
CA GLY A 44 -12.83 32.59 2.95
C GLY A 44 -11.95 33.17 1.84
N GLY A 45 -12.50 33.32 0.64
CA GLY A 45 -11.81 33.94 -0.48
C GLY A 45 -10.68 33.08 -1.07
N ILE A 46 -9.82 33.75 -1.83
CA ILE A 46 -8.68 33.13 -2.52
C ILE A 46 -7.72 32.38 -1.57
N PRO A 47 -7.40 32.87 -0.34
CA PRO A 47 -6.52 32.12 0.57
C PRO A 47 -7.04 30.71 0.88
N TYR A 48 -8.36 30.55 1.07
CA TYR A 48 -8.95 29.24 1.34
C TYR A 48 -8.85 28.32 0.13
N VAL A 49 -9.04 28.84 -1.08
CA VAL A 49 -8.83 28.07 -2.31
C VAL A 49 -7.38 27.63 -2.44
N LEU A 50 -6.42 28.54 -2.22
CA LEU A 50 -4.99 28.22 -2.31
C LEU A 50 -4.57 27.14 -1.30
N TRP A 51 -5.02 27.23 -0.06
CA TRP A 51 -4.64 26.27 0.98
C TRP A 51 -5.43 24.96 0.90
N ALA A 52 -6.76 25.03 0.85
CA ALA A 52 -7.64 23.86 0.97
C ALA A 52 -7.80 23.08 -0.33
N VAL A 53 -7.61 23.72 -1.50
CA VAL A 53 -7.68 23.06 -2.80
C VAL A 53 -6.29 22.79 -3.33
N PHE A 54 -5.51 23.83 -3.65
CA PHE A 54 -4.25 23.67 -4.37
C PHE A 54 -3.16 23.04 -3.50
N PHE A 55 -2.80 23.66 -2.38
CA PHE A 55 -1.73 23.15 -1.52
C PHE A 55 -2.05 21.75 -1.00
N ARG A 56 -3.27 21.54 -0.47
CA ARG A 56 -3.73 20.21 -0.04
C ARG A 56 -3.62 19.16 -1.13
N THR A 57 -4.00 19.48 -2.37
CA THR A 57 -3.91 18.53 -3.50
C THR A 57 -2.45 18.26 -3.87
N THR A 58 -1.62 19.29 -3.97
CA THR A 58 -0.19 19.14 -4.24
C THR A 58 0.48 18.28 -3.18
N PHE A 59 0.23 18.56 -1.90
CA PHE A 59 0.77 17.77 -0.79
C PHE A 59 0.32 16.31 -0.86
N GLY A 60 -0.98 16.07 -1.09
CA GLY A 60 -1.53 14.72 -1.24
C GLY A 60 -0.88 13.94 -2.39
N LEU A 61 -0.72 14.57 -3.55
CA LEU A 61 -0.04 13.96 -4.71
C LEU A 61 1.41 13.59 -4.40
N HIS A 62 2.15 14.49 -3.74
CA HIS A 62 3.54 14.21 -3.34
C HIS A 62 3.60 13.06 -2.33
N ALA A 63 2.71 13.01 -1.34
CA ALA A 63 2.63 11.91 -0.39
C ALA A 63 2.34 10.56 -1.10
N THR A 64 1.42 10.53 -2.06
CA THR A 64 1.12 9.33 -2.86
C THR A 64 2.31 8.90 -3.72
N TRP A 65 2.95 9.83 -4.43
CA TRP A 65 4.14 9.50 -5.25
C TRP A 65 5.34 9.09 -4.41
N LEU A 66 5.41 9.56 -3.17
CA LEU A 66 6.45 9.16 -2.22
C LEU A 66 6.36 7.67 -1.87
N VAL A 67 5.15 7.08 -1.89
CA VAL A 67 4.99 5.62 -1.77
C VAL A 67 5.75 4.94 -2.90
N ASN A 68 5.46 5.30 -4.15
CA ASN A 68 6.09 4.67 -5.33
C ASN A 68 7.61 4.85 -5.39
N SER A 69 8.14 5.94 -4.82
CA SER A 69 9.58 6.22 -4.84
C SER A 69 10.28 5.70 -3.58
N ALA A 70 10.00 6.29 -2.41
CA ALA A 70 10.74 5.98 -1.18
C ALA A 70 10.58 4.53 -0.76
N THR A 71 9.40 3.92 -0.93
CA THR A 71 9.20 2.52 -0.52
C THR A 71 9.78 1.51 -1.50
N HIS A 72 10.25 1.91 -2.68
CA HIS A 72 11.02 1.05 -3.59
C HIS A 72 12.54 1.27 -3.49
N LEU A 73 12.97 2.25 -2.69
CA LEU A 73 14.39 2.59 -2.52
C LEU A 73 14.89 2.33 -1.10
N TRP A 74 14.06 2.60 -0.08
CA TRP A 74 14.48 2.59 1.32
C TRP A 74 13.45 1.97 2.24
N GLY A 75 13.88 0.93 2.95
CA GLY A 75 13.10 0.30 4.00
C GLY A 75 13.56 -1.11 4.31
N SER A 76 12.74 -1.81 5.08
CA SER A 76 12.95 -3.23 5.41
C SER A 76 12.16 -4.13 4.47
N ARG A 77 12.60 -5.36 4.25
CA ARG A 77 11.85 -6.35 3.46
C ARG A 77 11.57 -7.58 4.30
N ARG A 78 10.29 -7.84 4.55
CA ARG A 78 9.84 -9.02 5.28
C ARG A 78 9.55 -10.19 4.34
N PHE A 79 9.02 -9.90 3.16
CA PHE A 79 8.58 -10.88 2.19
C PHE A 79 9.41 -10.78 0.92
N LYS A 80 9.66 -11.95 0.31
CA LYS A 80 10.25 -12.04 -1.02
C LYS A 80 9.15 -11.76 -2.05
N THR A 81 9.24 -10.60 -2.68
CA THR A 81 8.36 -10.18 -3.80
C THR A 81 9.18 -10.12 -5.10
N LYS A 82 8.53 -9.93 -6.24
CA LYS A 82 9.19 -9.86 -7.56
C LYS A 82 9.77 -8.47 -7.89
N ASP A 83 9.47 -7.48 -7.07
CA ASP A 83 9.78 -6.07 -7.25
C ASP A 83 10.73 -5.55 -6.16
N ASP A 84 10.97 -4.24 -6.14
CA ASP A 84 11.85 -3.58 -5.18
C ASP A 84 11.14 -3.03 -3.93
N SER A 85 9.89 -3.42 -3.70
CA SER A 85 9.09 -2.93 -2.57
C SER A 85 9.72 -3.22 -1.20
N THR A 86 9.66 -2.22 -0.33
CA THR A 86 10.14 -2.21 1.06
C THR A 86 9.08 -1.63 2.01
N ASN A 87 9.22 -1.91 3.30
CA ASN A 87 8.41 -1.35 4.37
C ASN A 87 9.13 -0.15 4.98
N ASN A 88 8.45 1.00 5.03
CA ASN A 88 8.98 2.25 5.53
C ASN A 88 7.97 2.94 6.47
N TRP A 89 8.33 3.00 7.76
CA TRP A 89 7.41 3.43 8.82
C TRP A 89 7.03 4.91 8.76
N TRP A 90 7.94 5.79 8.33
CA TRP A 90 7.64 7.23 8.28
C TRP A 90 6.80 7.56 7.04
N VAL A 91 7.01 6.83 5.93
CA VAL A 91 6.09 6.88 4.78
C VAL A 91 4.72 6.39 5.21
N ALA A 92 4.65 5.27 5.96
CA ALA A 92 3.38 4.72 6.44
C ALA A 92 2.62 5.71 7.33
N LEU A 93 3.33 6.46 8.18
CA LEU A 93 2.71 7.52 8.99
C LEU A 93 2.14 8.65 8.12
N LEU A 94 2.89 9.10 7.11
CA LEU A 94 2.48 10.18 6.20
C LEU A 94 1.30 9.76 5.31
N THR A 95 1.25 8.50 4.90
CA THR A 95 0.29 7.97 3.92
C THR A 95 -0.77 7.07 4.54
N PHE A 96 -0.91 7.13 5.86
CA PHE A 96 -1.93 6.41 6.62
C PHE A 96 -1.88 4.88 6.51
N GLY A 97 -0.72 4.31 6.20
CA GLY A 97 -0.47 2.86 6.16
C GLY A 97 0.17 2.35 4.87
N GLU A 98 0.15 3.13 3.78
CA GLU A 98 0.65 2.69 2.46
C GLU A 98 2.17 2.47 2.42
N GLY A 99 2.91 2.96 3.42
CA GLY A 99 4.34 2.72 3.56
C GLY A 99 4.73 1.30 3.95
N TRP A 100 3.79 0.44 4.38
CA TRP A 100 4.02 -1.00 4.54
C TRP A 100 3.98 -1.72 3.19
N HIS A 101 4.73 -1.21 2.23
CA HIS A 101 4.56 -1.51 0.81
C HIS A 101 5.03 -2.93 0.46
N ASN A 102 6.11 -3.42 1.07
CA ASN A 102 6.52 -4.82 0.89
C ASN A 102 5.46 -5.81 1.39
N ASN A 103 4.76 -5.50 2.49
CA ASN A 103 3.64 -6.31 2.94
C ASN A 103 2.48 -6.27 1.94
N HIS A 104 2.13 -5.09 1.42
CA HIS A 104 1.09 -4.91 0.40
C HIS A 104 1.38 -5.72 -0.87
N HIS A 105 2.60 -5.64 -1.39
CA HIS A 105 3.01 -6.40 -2.58
C HIS A 105 3.05 -7.91 -2.37
N ALA A 106 3.34 -8.37 -1.15
CA ALA A 106 3.28 -9.78 -0.81
C ALA A 106 1.84 -10.31 -0.70
N HIS A 107 0.90 -9.45 -0.26
CA HIS A 107 -0.49 -9.80 -0.02
C HIS A 107 -1.45 -8.77 -0.64
N PRO A 108 -1.53 -8.66 -1.98
CA PRO A 108 -2.26 -7.57 -2.67
C PRO A 108 -3.77 -7.61 -2.46
N VAL A 109 -4.33 -8.75 -2.04
CA VAL A 109 -5.77 -8.91 -1.72
C VAL A 109 -6.08 -8.45 -0.28
N SER A 110 -5.07 -8.29 0.58
CA SER A 110 -5.26 -7.87 1.97
C SER A 110 -5.58 -6.38 2.04
N ALA A 111 -6.69 -6.03 2.70
CA ALA A 111 -7.03 -4.65 3.06
C ALA A 111 -6.14 -4.09 4.18
N ARG A 112 -5.37 -4.94 4.84
CA ARG A 112 -4.43 -4.59 5.91
C ARG A 112 -3.01 -4.61 5.36
N HIS A 113 -2.32 -3.47 5.40
CA HIS A 113 -0.93 -3.33 4.97
C HIS A 113 0.04 -3.53 6.15
N GLY A 114 -0.28 -2.98 7.32
CA GLY A 114 0.52 -3.18 8.54
C GLY A 114 0.20 -4.52 9.21
N LEU A 115 1.03 -5.54 9.01
CA LEU A 115 0.74 -6.91 9.49
C LEU A 115 1.23 -7.16 10.90
N ALA A 116 2.35 -6.55 11.30
CA ALA A 116 2.87 -6.65 12.66
C ALA A 116 2.12 -5.71 13.61
N TRP A 117 2.15 -6.01 14.90
CA TRP A 117 1.42 -5.23 15.91
C TRP A 117 1.92 -3.79 16.04
N TYR A 118 3.20 -3.55 15.73
CA TYR A 118 3.83 -2.22 15.77
C TYR A 118 3.72 -1.46 14.44
N GLU A 119 3.14 -2.07 13.41
CA GLU A 119 2.94 -1.46 12.10
C GLU A 119 1.62 -0.69 12.09
N LEU A 120 1.67 0.60 12.44
CA LEU A 120 0.49 1.46 12.46
C LEU A 120 -0.10 1.61 11.06
N ASP A 121 -1.36 1.26 10.90
CA ASP A 121 -2.10 1.29 9.64
C ASP A 121 -3.45 1.96 9.90
N ILE A 122 -3.53 3.26 9.60
CA ILE A 122 -4.72 4.08 9.86
C ILE A 122 -5.84 3.69 8.89
N ASN A 123 -5.51 3.36 7.64
CA ASN A 123 -6.47 2.85 6.65
C ASN A 123 -7.14 1.57 7.15
N TRP A 124 -6.38 0.64 7.71
CA TRP A 124 -6.93 -0.59 8.31
C TRP A 124 -7.88 -0.30 9.48
N ILE A 125 -7.52 0.66 10.35
CA ILE A 125 -8.39 1.07 11.47
C ILE A 125 -9.72 1.64 10.95
N CYS A 126 -9.68 2.47 9.91
CA CYS A 126 -10.88 3.01 9.26
C CYS A 126 -11.75 1.89 8.65
N ILE A 127 -11.15 0.95 7.92
CA ILE A 127 -11.86 -0.19 7.32
C ILE A 127 -12.50 -1.06 8.40
N ARG A 128 -11.78 -1.34 9.49
CA ARG A 128 -12.33 -2.10 10.62
C ARG A 128 -13.47 -1.37 11.32
N THR A 129 -13.39 -0.05 11.43
CA THR A 129 -14.48 0.76 11.97
C THR A 129 -15.72 0.67 11.06
N MET A 130 -15.55 0.79 9.75
CA MET A 130 -16.64 0.60 8.78
C MET A 130 -17.24 -0.81 8.85
N GLN A 131 -16.39 -1.84 9.03
CA GLN A 131 -16.85 -3.21 9.22
C GLN A 131 -17.67 -3.39 10.51
N MET A 132 -17.24 -2.77 11.61
CA MET A 132 -17.98 -2.79 12.89
C MET A 132 -19.33 -2.09 12.78
N LEU A 133 -19.43 -1.03 11.97
CA LEU A 133 -20.67 -0.31 11.71
C LEU A 133 -21.57 -1.02 10.67
N GLY A 134 -21.14 -2.15 10.10
CA GLY A 134 -21.88 -2.86 9.06
C GLY A 134 -21.85 -2.20 7.68
N LEU A 135 -20.99 -1.18 7.48
CA LEU A 135 -20.83 -0.46 6.20
C LEU A 135 -19.89 -1.19 5.23
N ALA A 136 -19.03 -2.07 5.74
CA ALA A 136 -18.12 -2.89 4.94
C ALA A 136 -18.24 -4.36 5.35
N TRP A 137 -18.27 -5.25 4.37
CA TRP A 137 -18.30 -6.70 4.57
C TRP A 137 -17.31 -7.38 3.62
N ASP A 138 -17.08 -8.67 3.82
CA ASP A 138 -16.10 -9.49 3.08
C ASP A 138 -14.66 -8.94 3.03
N VAL A 139 -14.26 -8.18 4.06
CA VAL A 139 -12.91 -7.62 4.16
C VAL A 139 -11.86 -8.73 4.34
N LYS A 140 -10.93 -8.84 3.39
CA LYS A 140 -9.80 -9.77 3.48
C LYS A 140 -8.63 -9.14 4.22
N ALA A 141 -8.03 -9.87 5.16
CA ALA A 141 -6.85 -9.42 5.88
C ALA A 141 -5.84 -10.55 6.04
N ALA A 142 -4.64 -10.35 5.50
CA ALA A 142 -3.54 -11.27 5.72
C ALA A 142 -3.12 -11.25 7.20
N LYS A 143 -2.62 -12.40 7.65
CA LYS A 143 -2.00 -12.55 8.96
C LYS A 143 -0.52 -12.84 8.76
N LEU A 144 0.31 -12.34 9.67
CA LEU A 144 1.67 -12.86 9.78
C LEU A 144 1.56 -14.32 10.20
N GLU A 145 1.92 -15.22 9.29
CA GLU A 145 2.19 -16.58 9.70
C GLU A 145 3.41 -16.56 10.60
N HIS A 146 3.33 -17.19 11.77
CA HIS A 146 4.52 -17.52 12.52
C HIS A 146 5.30 -18.46 11.63
N VAL A 147 6.41 -17.98 11.04
CA VAL A 147 7.42 -18.86 10.49
C VAL A 147 7.79 -19.78 11.64
N HIS A 148 7.30 -21.03 11.61
CA HIS A 148 7.89 -22.10 12.39
C HIS A 148 9.37 -22.03 12.00
N ARG A 149 10.24 -21.64 12.94
CA ARG A 149 11.69 -21.66 12.71
C ARG A 149 11.97 -23.05 12.16
N MET A 150 12.22 -23.18 10.87
CA MET A 150 12.89 -24.39 10.41
C MET A 150 14.18 -24.40 11.21
N PRO A 151 14.52 -25.52 11.88
CA PRO A 151 15.81 -25.62 12.53
C PRO A 151 16.84 -25.17 11.52
N GLN A 152 17.67 -24.22 11.92
CA GLN A 152 18.88 -23.88 11.20
C GLN A 152 19.50 -25.23 10.81
N GLN A 153 19.55 -25.54 9.50
CA GLN A 153 20.42 -26.62 9.07
C GLN A 153 21.80 -26.17 9.52
N THR A 154 22.24 -26.74 10.63
CA THR A 154 23.57 -26.60 11.18
C THR A 154 24.50 -26.90 10.02
N ALA A 155 25.36 -25.95 9.71
CA ALA A 155 26.45 -26.11 8.77
C ALA A 155 27.55 -27.03 9.37
N ASP A 156 27.13 -28.19 9.91
CA ASP A 156 27.96 -29.15 10.62
C ASP A 156 27.78 -30.52 9.95
N ALA A 157 28.36 -30.66 8.77
CA ALA A 157 28.83 -31.93 8.22
C ALA A 157 29.69 -31.67 6.97
N ILE A 158 30.74 -30.85 7.12
CA ILE A 158 31.94 -31.09 6.32
C ILE A 158 32.73 -32.11 7.14
N ASP A 159 32.56 -33.37 6.77
CA ASP A 159 33.34 -34.51 7.27
C ASP A 159 34.79 -34.34 6.80
N ILE A 160 35.61 -33.67 7.62
CA ILE A 160 37.06 -33.61 7.47
C ILE A 160 37.66 -34.83 8.16
N THR A 161 37.28 -36.04 7.72
CA THR A 161 37.89 -37.29 8.19
C THR A 161 38.38 -38.11 7.00
N ALA A 162 39.27 -37.53 6.20
CA ALA A 162 40.08 -38.28 5.25
C ALA A 162 41.50 -37.69 5.17
N ALA A 163 42.22 -37.75 6.29
CA ALA A 163 43.68 -37.65 6.29
C ALA A 163 44.22 -38.84 7.09
N GLN A 164 44.42 -39.97 6.40
CA GLN A 164 45.25 -41.06 6.92
C GLN A 164 46.73 -40.70 6.74
N PRO A 165 47.60 -40.98 7.72
CA PRO A 165 49.04 -40.84 7.57
C PRO A 165 49.60 -42.11 6.90
N MET A 166 50.36 -41.96 5.81
CA MET A 166 51.34 -42.95 5.36
C MET A 166 52.70 -42.28 5.56
N LEU A 167 53.31 -42.47 6.73
CA LEU A 167 54.36 -43.45 7.00
C LEU A 167 55.60 -43.24 6.12
N ALA A 168 56.65 -42.80 6.81
CA ALA A 168 58.03 -42.91 6.39
C ALA A 168 58.38 -44.38 6.10
N ASP A 169 59.03 -44.60 4.97
CA ASP A 169 60.33 -45.27 4.83
C ASP A 169 60.88 -44.96 3.42
#